data_AF-A0AAD1ZCM5-F1
#
_entry.id   AF-A0AAD1ZCM5-F1
#
_cell.length_a   1.000
_cell.length_b   1.000
_cell.length_c   1.000
_cell.angle_alpha   90.00
_cell.angle_beta   90.00
_cell.angle_gamma   90.00
#
_symmetry.space_group_name_H-M   'P 1'
#
loop_
_entity.id
_entity.type
_entity.pdbx_description
1 polymer ?
#
loop_
_entity_poly.entity_id
_entity_poly.type
_entity_poly.pdbx_seq_one_letter_code
_entity_poly.pdbx_strand_id
1 'polypeptide(L)'
;MLVMMVLSLLNGWYCLGCWEEERVALLHLKANVDSLDGRSLASWVVNEIKTDCSQWQRVECSNTTKRVIKLTLDDARDWKLGDWYFNASLFLPFQELRNLSLQSNQLVHWFENEGMMSSPLD
;
A
#
# COMPACT_ATOMS: atom_id res chain seq x y z
N MET A 1 -24.65 -22.48 -17.93
CA MET A 1 -24.56 -21.04 -17.56
C MET A 1 -24.80 -20.78 -16.07
N LEU A 2 -25.61 -21.57 -15.36
CA LEU A 2 -25.88 -21.40 -13.92
C LEU A 2 -24.69 -21.74 -13.01
N VAL A 3 -23.81 -22.67 -13.41
CA VAL A 3 -22.62 -23.07 -12.64
C VAL A 3 -21.62 -21.93 -12.46
N MET A 4 -21.47 -21.06 -13.47
CA MET A 4 -20.60 -19.88 -13.40
C MET A 4 -21.15 -18.83 -12.42
N MET A 5 -22.47 -18.60 -12.42
CA MET A 5 -23.12 -17.66 -11.49
C MET A 5 -23.03 -18.14 -10.04
N VAL A 6 -23.15 -19.45 -9.80
CA VAL A 6 -22.99 -20.05 -8.46
C VAL A 6 -21.53 -19.95 -8.00
N LEU A 7 -20.55 -20.14 -8.87
CA LEU A 7 -19.14 -19.86 -8.57
C LEU A 7 -18.91 -18.37 -8.24
N SER A 8 -19.54 -17.44 -8.96
CA SER A 8 -19.46 -16.00 -8.67
C SER A 8 -20.10 -15.59 -7.33
N LEU A 9 -21.14 -16.30 -6.90
CA LEU A 9 -21.85 -16.06 -5.63
C LEU A 9 -21.19 -16.73 -4.42
N LEU A 10 -20.52 -17.87 -4.62
CA LEU A 10 -19.70 -18.53 -3.61
C LEU A 10 -18.33 -17.85 -3.44
N ASN A 11 -17.80 -17.26 -4.51
CA ASN A 11 -16.61 -16.41 -4.51
C ASN A 11 -16.98 -14.95 -4.18
N GLY A 12 -17.72 -14.76 -3.09
CA GLY A 12 -18.24 -13.48 -2.70
C GLY A 12 -17.20 -12.38 -2.83
N TRP A 13 -17.46 -11.44 -3.74
CA TRP A 13 -16.97 -10.08 -3.57
C TRP A 13 -15.45 -9.99 -3.37
N TYR A 14 -14.63 -10.56 -4.27
CA TYR A 14 -13.19 -10.35 -4.19
C TYR A 14 -12.78 -9.10 -4.98
N CYS A 15 -11.95 -8.26 -4.39
CA CYS A 15 -11.26 -7.23 -5.14
C CYS A 15 -10.34 -7.93 -6.15
N LEU A 16 -10.49 -7.64 -7.44
CA LEU A 16 -9.71 -8.27 -8.52
C LEU A 16 -8.58 -7.31 -8.91
N GLY A 17 -7.70 -7.01 -7.95
CA GLY A 17 -6.64 -6.01 -8.08
C GLY A 17 -7.04 -4.60 -7.60
N CYS A 18 -6.04 -3.72 -7.50
CA CYS A 18 -6.20 -2.28 -7.30
C CYS A 18 -5.86 -1.52 -8.57
N TRP A 19 -6.13 -0.22 -8.56
CA TRP A 19 -5.77 0.67 -9.65
C TRP A 19 -4.25 0.68 -9.87
N GLU A 20 -3.81 0.87 -11.12
CA GLU A 20 -2.38 0.82 -11.44
C GLU A 20 -1.58 1.87 -10.66
N GLU A 21 -2.15 3.07 -10.47
CA GLU A 21 -1.57 4.14 -9.66
C GLU A 21 -1.34 3.71 -8.20
N GLU A 22 -2.32 3.04 -7.58
CA GLU A 22 -2.20 2.48 -6.23
C GLU A 22 -1.22 1.32 -6.19
N ARG A 23 -1.24 0.44 -7.21
CA ARG A 23 -0.30 -0.68 -7.31
C ARG A 23 1.15 -0.18 -7.37
N VAL A 24 1.43 0.82 -8.19
CA VAL A 24 2.75 1.45 -8.29
C VAL A 24 3.13 2.12 -6.98
N ALA A 25 2.19 2.83 -6.34
CA ALA A 25 2.42 3.44 -5.04
C ALA A 25 2.76 2.41 -3.95
N LEU A 26 2.09 1.25 -3.92
CA LEU A 26 2.42 0.16 -3.01
C LEU A 26 3.81 -0.42 -3.27
N LEU A 27 4.24 -0.54 -4.54
CA LEU A 27 5.60 -0.99 -4.84
C LEU A 27 6.66 0.03 -4.41
N HIS A 28 6.37 1.33 -4.55
CA HIS A 28 7.22 2.38 -4.00
C HIS A 28 7.25 2.34 -2.47
N LEU A 29 6.11 2.11 -1.81
CA LEU A 29 6.04 1.90 -0.35
C LEU A 29 6.91 0.72 0.08
N LYS A 30 6.82 -0.41 -0.63
CA LYS A 30 7.64 -1.60 -0.33
C LYS A 30 9.13 -1.26 -0.30
N ALA A 31 9.63 -0.55 -1.31
CA ALA A 31 11.05 -0.18 -1.38
C ALA A 31 11.52 0.69 -0.20
N ASN A 32 10.62 1.42 0.46
CA ASN A 32 10.93 2.30 1.58
C ASN A 32 10.71 1.66 2.96
N VAL A 33 9.85 0.64 3.02
CA VAL A 33 9.37 0.05 4.29
C VAL A 33 9.94 -1.33 4.53
N ASP A 34 10.09 -2.16 3.50
CA ASP A 34 10.37 -3.58 3.66
C ASP A 34 11.66 -3.84 4.46
N SER A 35 11.67 -4.96 5.19
CA SER A 35 12.81 -5.34 6.01
C SER A 35 14.05 -5.59 5.14
N LEU A 36 15.23 -5.52 5.76
CA LEU A 36 16.51 -5.74 5.06
C LEU A 36 16.59 -7.10 4.35
N ASP A 37 15.86 -8.10 4.83
CA ASP A 37 15.78 -9.43 4.24
C ASP A 37 14.61 -9.60 3.24
N GLY A 38 13.83 -8.53 2.98
CA GLY A 38 12.74 -8.48 2.02
C GLY A 38 11.54 -9.39 2.35
N ARG A 39 11.45 -9.85 3.61
CA ARG A 39 10.46 -10.85 4.03
C ARG A 39 9.16 -10.23 4.54
N SER A 40 9.21 -9.02 5.07
CA SER A 40 8.05 -8.41 5.73
C SER A 40 6.90 -8.10 4.77
N LEU A 41 7.23 -7.72 3.53
CA LEU A 41 6.28 -7.48 2.45
C LEU A 41 6.49 -8.47 1.29
N ALA A 42 6.89 -9.72 1.57
CA ALA A 42 7.22 -10.72 0.55
C ALA A 42 6.10 -10.98 -0.46
N SER A 43 4.82 -10.90 -0.04
CA SER A 43 3.67 -11.12 -0.94
C SER A 43 3.46 -9.99 -1.96
N TRP A 44 4.10 -8.83 -1.78
CA TRP A 44 3.98 -7.68 -2.67
C TRP A 44 4.93 -7.88 -3.85
N VAL A 45 4.54 -8.76 -4.78
CA VAL A 45 5.44 -9.26 -5.84
C VAL A 45 5.55 -8.24 -6.98
N VAL A 46 6.80 -8.00 -7.40
CA VAL A 46 7.12 -7.29 -8.65
C VAL A 46 7.38 -8.35 -9.71
N ASN A 47 6.35 -8.79 -10.42
CA ASN A 47 6.48 -9.75 -11.51
C ASN A 47 5.92 -9.21 -12.82
N GLU A 48 6.43 -9.76 -13.94
CA GLU A 48 6.00 -9.42 -15.31
C GLU A 48 4.52 -9.72 -15.55
N ILE A 49 3.99 -10.73 -14.83
CA ILE A 49 2.56 -11.01 -14.74
C ILE A 49 2.01 -10.15 -13.62
N LYS A 50 1.33 -9.04 -13.95
CA LYS A 50 0.67 -8.17 -12.96
C LYS A 50 -0.12 -9.02 -11.96
N THR A 51 0.38 -9.11 -10.73
CA THR A 51 -0.36 -9.73 -9.63
C THR A 51 -1.34 -8.71 -9.07
N ASP A 52 -2.57 -9.17 -8.84
CA ASP A 52 -3.59 -8.38 -8.19
C ASP A 52 -3.15 -8.06 -6.76
N CYS A 53 -3.00 -6.77 -6.45
CA CYS A 53 -2.58 -6.33 -5.11
C CYS A 53 -3.59 -6.73 -4.01
N SER A 54 -4.81 -7.16 -4.38
CA SER A 54 -5.78 -7.74 -3.45
C SER A 54 -5.33 -9.08 -2.87
N GLN A 55 -4.33 -9.73 -3.48
CA GLN A 55 -3.68 -10.93 -2.95
C GLN A 55 -2.50 -10.58 -2.03
N TRP A 56 -2.13 -9.30 -1.92
CA TRP A 56 -1.02 -8.90 -1.07
C TRP A 56 -1.47 -8.85 0.38
N GLN A 57 -0.74 -9.56 1.24
CA GLN A 57 -0.94 -9.46 2.67
C GLN A 57 -0.86 -8.01 3.11
N ARG A 58 -1.70 -7.63 4.08
CA ARG A 58 -1.78 -6.28 4.67
C ARG A 58 -2.38 -5.20 3.77
N VAL A 59 -2.92 -5.57 2.61
CA VAL A 59 -3.71 -4.70 1.73
C VAL A 59 -5.17 -5.15 1.78
N GLU A 60 -6.08 -4.22 2.05
CA GLU A 60 -7.52 -4.44 1.88
C GLU A 60 -8.06 -3.45 0.86
N CYS A 61 -8.91 -3.93 -0.04
CA CYS A 61 -9.48 -3.11 -1.09
C CYS A 61 -11.02 -3.18 -1.07
N SER A 62 -11.66 -2.09 -1.47
CA SER A 62 -13.10 -2.01 -1.66
C SER A 62 -13.49 -2.84 -2.87
N ASN A 63 -14.45 -3.75 -2.68
CA ASN A 63 -14.86 -4.60 -3.77
C ASN A 63 -15.74 -3.88 -4.82
N THR A 64 -16.24 -2.70 -4.48
CA THR A 64 -17.10 -1.85 -5.35
C THR A 64 -16.24 -0.94 -6.23
N THR A 65 -15.27 -0.24 -5.64
CA THR A 65 -14.45 0.77 -6.33
C THR A 65 -13.10 0.22 -6.79
N LYS A 66 -12.73 -0.97 -6.30
CA LYS A 66 -11.41 -1.60 -6.49
C LYS A 66 -10.26 -0.72 -5.99
N ARG A 67 -10.54 0.21 -5.08
CA ARG A 67 -9.54 1.08 -4.44
C ARG A 67 -9.04 0.46 -3.15
N VAL A 68 -7.79 0.76 -2.79
CA VAL A 68 -7.23 0.37 -1.48
C VAL A 68 -7.94 1.16 -0.38
N ILE A 69 -8.47 0.47 0.62
CA ILE A 69 -9.17 1.07 1.76
C ILE A 69 -8.43 0.89 3.09
N LYS A 70 -7.53 -0.10 3.18
CA LYS A 70 -6.71 -0.33 4.38
C LYS A 70 -5.31 -0.81 4.04
N LEU A 71 -4.34 -0.27 4.78
CA LEU A 71 -2.94 -0.69 4.79
C LEU A 71 -2.48 -0.94 6.23
N THR A 72 -1.87 -2.09 6.48
CA THR A 72 -1.35 -2.47 7.80
C THR A 72 0.13 -2.84 7.72
N LEU A 73 0.99 -1.84 7.81
CA LEU A 73 2.44 -1.98 7.67
C LEU A 73 3.15 -2.18 9.02
N ASP A 74 2.47 -2.72 10.02
CA ASP A 74 3.04 -2.88 11.36
C ASP A 74 4.23 -3.83 11.36
N ASP A 75 5.33 -3.44 12.01
CA ASP A 75 6.57 -4.24 12.09
C ASP A 75 7.08 -4.69 10.70
N ALA A 76 6.85 -3.85 9.68
CA ALA A 76 7.28 -4.15 8.31
C ALA A 76 8.71 -3.68 8.02
N ARG A 77 9.24 -2.77 8.85
CA ARG A 77 10.57 -2.18 8.72
C ARG A 77 11.51 -2.75 9.78
N ASP A 78 12.73 -3.07 9.36
CA ASP A 78 13.76 -3.55 10.29
C ASP A 78 14.18 -2.44 11.25
N TRP A 79 14.11 -2.71 12.56
CA TRP A 79 14.50 -1.77 13.60
C TRP A 79 15.98 -1.35 13.53
N LYS A 80 16.83 -2.12 12.85
CA LYS A 80 18.25 -1.81 12.63
C LYS A 80 18.45 -0.63 11.67
N LEU A 81 17.43 -0.27 10.90
CA LEU A 81 17.47 0.89 10.01
C LEU A 81 17.35 2.22 10.79
N GLY A 82 17.12 2.18 12.10
CA GLY A 82 17.06 3.36 12.97
C GLY A 82 15.82 4.21 12.69
N ASP A 83 15.84 5.47 13.13
CA ASP A 83 14.72 6.39 12.99
C ASP A 83 14.18 6.45 11.57
N TRP A 84 12.85 6.36 11.44
CA TRP A 84 12.18 6.41 10.15
C TRP A 84 11.55 7.78 9.94
N TYR A 85 12.11 8.50 8.97
CA TYR A 85 11.59 9.74 8.45
C TYR A 85 10.93 9.48 7.10
N PHE A 86 9.61 9.61 7.06
CA PHE A 86 8.81 9.09 5.95
C PHE A 86 8.13 10.20 5.16
N ASN A 87 8.08 10.10 3.83
CA ASN A 87 7.33 11.03 2.98
C ASN A 87 5.85 10.58 2.92
N ALA A 88 4.96 11.30 3.61
CA ALA A 88 3.54 10.99 3.64
C ALA A 88 2.87 11.07 2.26
N SER A 89 3.50 11.78 1.31
CA SER A 89 2.99 11.94 -0.06
C SER A 89 2.96 10.65 -0.86
N LEU A 90 3.68 9.61 -0.41
CA LEU A 90 3.58 8.26 -0.95
C LEU A 90 2.17 7.68 -0.79
N PHE A 91 1.33 8.23 0.10
CA PHE A 91 -0.05 7.82 0.26
C PHE A 91 -1.07 8.57 -0.62
N LEU A 92 -0.66 9.62 -1.35
CA LEU A 92 -1.56 10.41 -2.20
C LEU A 92 -2.35 9.59 -3.25
N PRO A 93 -1.79 8.52 -3.85
CA PRO A 93 -2.54 7.72 -4.82
C PRO A 93 -3.70 6.91 -4.21
N PHE A 94 -3.72 6.68 -2.89
CA PHE A 94 -4.76 5.89 -2.22
C PHE A 94 -5.98 6.75 -1.85
N GLN A 95 -6.77 7.11 -2.85
CA GLN A 95 -7.88 8.07 -2.71
C GLN A 95 -8.99 7.63 -1.74
N GLU A 96 -9.12 6.33 -1.48
CA GLU A 96 -10.13 5.78 -0.57
C GLU A 96 -9.52 5.13 0.69
N LEU A 97 -8.24 5.40 1.00
CA LEU A 97 -7.60 4.86 2.19
C LEU A 97 -8.27 5.40 3.46
N ARG A 98 -8.84 4.50 4.25
CA ARG A 98 -9.56 4.82 5.50
C ARG A 98 -8.77 4.40 6.74
N ASN A 99 -7.96 3.36 6.60
CA ASN A 99 -7.24 2.74 7.70
C ASN A 99 -5.77 2.57 7.33
N LEU A 100 -4.90 3.27 8.05
CA LEU A 100 -3.46 3.15 7.92
C LEU A 100 -2.87 2.81 9.30
N SER A 101 -2.12 1.71 9.38
CA SER A 101 -1.35 1.35 10.56
C SER A 101 0.13 1.22 10.18
N LEU A 102 0.99 1.95 10.89
CA LEU A 102 2.44 1.98 10.72
C LEU A 102 3.16 1.63 12.03
N GLN A 103 2.52 0.88 12.92
CA GLN A 103 3.03 0.62 14.26
C GLN A 103 4.36 -0.12 14.21
N SER A 104 5.18 0.07 15.24
CA SER A 104 6.44 -0.66 15.42
C SER A 104 7.47 -0.50 14.28
N ASN A 105 7.39 0.56 13.46
CA ASN A 105 8.36 0.82 12.38
C ASN A 105 9.41 1.90 12.71
N GLN A 106 9.55 2.28 14.00
CA GLN A 106 10.42 3.38 14.45
C GLN A 106 10.12 4.71 13.76
N LEU A 107 8.85 4.95 13.47
CA LEU A 107 8.41 6.17 12.84
C LEU A 107 8.60 7.36 13.78
N VAL A 108 9.47 8.30 13.37
CA VAL A 108 9.75 9.53 14.14
C VAL A 108 9.02 10.73 13.54
N HIS A 109 8.96 10.82 12.20
CA HIS A 109 8.37 11.99 11.54
C HIS A 109 7.80 11.69 10.15
N TRP A 110 6.78 12.45 9.75
CA TRP A 110 6.23 12.49 8.40
C TRP A 110 6.48 13.85 7.76
N PHE A 111 7.08 13.87 6.58
CA PHE A 111 7.14 15.07 5.75
C PHE A 111 5.96 15.08 4.78
N GLU A 112 5.27 16.21 4.69
CA GLU A 112 4.35 16.49 3.58
C GLU A 112 5.18 16.94 2.37
N ASN A 113 4.69 16.70 1.15
CA ASN A 113 5.29 17.32 -0.03
C ASN A 113 5.25 18.84 0.18
N GLU A 114 6.43 19.47 0.29
CA GLU A 114 6.57 20.92 0.19
C GLU A 114 6.23 21.36 -1.23
N GLY A 115 4.92 21.41 -1.53
CA GLY A 115 4.40 22.05 -2.73
C GLY A 115 4.65 23.54 -2.65
N MET A 116 5.79 23.99 -3.20
CA MET A 116 5.96 25.29 -3.85
C MET A 116 5.39 26.49 -3.06
N MET A 117 5.97 26.83 -1.91
CA MET A 117 5.83 28.19 -1.37
C MET A 117 7.04 28.60 -0.56
N SER A 118 8.20 28.66 -1.20
CA SER A 118 9.23 29.61 -0.80
C SER A 118 10.14 29.98 -1.97
N SER A 119 9.79 31.06 -2.67
CA SER A 119 10.74 32.15 -2.91
C SER A 119 9.99 33.37 -3.43
N PRO A 120 10.54 34.58 -3.33
CA PRO A 120 11.35 35.14 -2.23
C PRO A 120 10.74 36.47 -1.75
N LEU A 121 10.80 36.82 -0.46
CA LEU A 121 10.58 38.20 -0.03
C LEU A 121 11.52 38.54 1.13
N ASP A 122 12.40 39.49 0.83
CA ASP A 122 13.24 40.38 1.66
C ASP A 122 14.18 39.80 2.73
#